data_AF-A0A838WVJ2-F1
#
_entry.id   AF-A0A838WVJ2-F1
#
_cell.length_a   1.000
_cell.length_b   1.000
_cell.length_c   1.000
_cell.angle_alpha   90.00
_cell.angle_beta   90.00
_cell.angle_gamma   90.00
#
_symmetry.space_group_name_H-M   'P 1'
#
loop_
_entity.id
_entity.type
_entity.pdbx_description
1 polymer ?
#
loop_
_entity_poly.entity_id
_entity_poly.type
_entity_poly.pdbx_seq_one_letter_code
_entity_poly.pdbx_strand_id
1 'polypeptide(L)' 'TSQFEPQDWYKSLHDAVIAESILNRIVAGAEILPLDGPNMRRHLADAQ' A
#
# COMPACT_ATOMS: atom_id res chain seq x y z
N THR A 1 -0.90 -5.40 1.62
CA THR A 1 -1.39 -4.03 1.78
C THR A 1 -0.20 -3.08 1.77
N SER A 2 -0.36 -1.86 1.27
CA SER A 2 0.74 -0.88 1.16
C SER A 2 0.41 0.38 1.94
N GLN A 3 1.43 1.05 2.48
CA GLN A 3 1.31 2.36 3.14
C GLN A 3 1.55 3.54 2.18
N PHE A 4 1.86 3.24 0.91
CA PHE A 4 2.08 4.23 -0.13
C PHE A 4 0.88 4.26 -1.08
N GLU A 5 0.69 5.40 -1.75
CA GLU A 5 -0.21 5.49 -2.90
C GLU A 5 0.29 4.58 -4.03
N PRO A 6 -0.59 3.98 -4.86
CA PRO A 6 -0.19 3.08 -5.94
C PRO A 6 0.89 3.65 -6.87
N GLN A 7 0.76 4.93 -7.19
CA GLN A 7 1.71 5.68 -8.02
C GLN A 7 3.10 5.81 -7.38
N ASP A 8 3.22 5.65 -6.06
CA ASP A 8 4.47 5.77 -5.31
C ASP A 8 5.07 4.42 -4.92
N TRP A 9 4.43 3.29 -5.25
CA TRP A 9 4.92 1.97 -4.86
C TRP A 9 6.31 1.65 -5.41
N TYR A 10 6.66 2.20 -6.58
CA TYR A 10 8.00 2.05 -7.13
C TYR A 10 9.08 2.61 -6.21
N LYS A 11 8.79 3.61 -5.36
CA LYS A 11 9.76 4.18 -4.40
C LYS A 11 10.19 3.18 -3.33
N SER A 12 9.38 2.14 -3.08
CA SER A 12 9.72 1.05 -2.17
C SER A 12 10.62 -0.02 -2.82
N LEU A 13 10.90 0.11 -4.14
CA LEU A 13 11.68 -0.84 -4.94
C LEU A 13 12.87 -0.11 -5.59
N HIS A 14 14.05 -0.70 -5.50
CA HIS A 14 15.28 -0.01 -5.89
C HIS A 14 15.54 -0.01 -7.41
N ASP A 15 15.01 -1.01 -8.12
CA ASP A 15 15.22 -1.21 -9.55
C ASP A 15 13.92 -0.92 -10.32
N ALA A 16 14.00 0.02 -11.28
CA ALA A 16 12.85 0.48 -12.03
C ALA A 16 12.22 -0.61 -12.92
N VAL A 17 13.03 -1.48 -13.52
CA VAL A 17 12.54 -2.56 -14.40
C VAL A 17 11.86 -3.64 -13.56
N ILE A 18 12.45 -3.97 -12.41
CA ILE A 18 11.86 -4.93 -11.47
C ILE A 18 10.56 -4.36 -10.89
N ALA A 19 10.55 -3.08 -10.51
CA ALA A 19 9.36 -2.40 -10.00
C ALA A 19 8.22 -2.46 -11.02
N GLU A 20 8.48 -2.10 -12.27
CA GLU A 20 7.48 -2.19 -13.34
C GLU A 20 6.94 -3.62 -13.51
N SER A 21 7.82 -4.62 -13.53
CA SER A 21 7.41 -6.03 -13.71
C SER A 21 6.52 -6.55 -12.56
N ILE A 22 6.78 -6.11 -11.33
CA ILE A 22 6.01 -6.50 -10.14
C ILE A 22 4.68 -5.75 -10.13
N LEU A 23 4.71 -4.43 -10.34
CA LEU A 23 3.52 -3.58 -10.37
C LEU A 23 2.55 -4.03 -11.47
N ASN A 24 3.04 -4.37 -12.66
CA ASN A 24 2.21 -4.90 -13.73
C ASN A 24 1.51 -6.21 -13.37
N ARG A 25 2.06 -7.02 -12.46
CA ARG A 25 1.41 -8.27 -12.01
C ARG A 25 0.36 -8.04 -10.93
N ILE A 26 0.60 -7.09 -10.03
CA ILE A 26 -0.26 -6.88 -8.85
C ILE A 26 -1.30 -5.78 -9.03
N VAL A 27 -1.07 -4.81 -9.92
CA VAL A 27 -1.99 -3.68 -10.17
C VAL A 27 -2.95 -3.99 -11.31
N ALA A 28 -2.51 -4.69 -12.37
CA ALA A 28 -3.27 -4.82 -13.62
C ALA A 28 -4.67 -5.45 -13.49
N GLY A 29 -4.93 -6.20 -12.42
CA GLY A 29 -6.25 -6.78 -12.13
C GLY A 29 -6.76 -6.50 -10.72
N ALA A 30 -6.13 -5.61 -9.97
CA ALA A 30 -6.51 -5.33 -8.60
C ALA A 30 -7.45 -4.13 -8.51
N GLU A 31 -8.44 -4.25 -7.64
CA GLU A 31 -9.19 -3.10 -7.14
C GLU A 31 -8.39 -2.44 -6.01
N ILE A 32 -8.13 -1.14 -6.13
CA ILE A 32 -7.43 -0.38 -5.12
C ILE A 32 -8.46 0.21 -4.15
N LEU A 33 -8.42 -0.28 -2.90
CA LEU A 33 -9.25 0.23 -1.81
C LEU A 33 -8.41 1.13 -0.90
N PRO A 34 -8.62 2.45 -0.92
CA PRO A 34 -8.01 3.35 0.05
C PRO A 34 -8.65 3.10 1.42
N LEU A 35 -7.82 2.79 2.41
CA LEU A 35 -8.24 2.56 3.79
C LEU A 35 -7.90 3.80 4.61
N ASP A 36 -8.91 4.36 5.28
CA ASP A 36 -8.78 5.53 6.15
C ASP A 36 -9.30 5.21 7.57
N GLY A 37 -9.08 6.12 8.51
CA GLY A 37 -9.52 6.03 9.89
C GLY A 37 -8.37 6.02 10.91
N PRO A 38 -8.70 6.05 12.21
CA PRO A 38 -7.71 6.07 13.27
C PRO A 38 -6.93 4.77 13.33
N ASN A 39 -5.71 4.83 13.88
CA ASN A 39 -4.96 3.62 14.18
C ASN A 39 -5.74 2.79 15.22
N MET A 40 -6.37 1.71 14.75
CA MET A 40 -7.27 0.92 15.59
C MET A 40 -6.57 0.25 16.79
N ARG A 41 -5.24 0.00 16.71
CA ARG A 41 -4.49 -0.53 17.87
C ARG A 41 -4.41 0.49 18.99
N ARG A 42 -4.21 1.78 18.66
CA ARG A 42 -4.22 2.87 19.65
C ARG A 42 -5.63 3.17 20.14
N HIS A 43 -6.59 3.22 19.21
CA HIS A 43 -7.99 3.48 19.52
C HIS A 43 -8.57 2.49 20.54
N LEU A 44 -8.24 1.20 20.43
CA LEU A 44 -8.67 0.18 21.38
C LEU A 44 -7.95 0.28 22.73
N ALA A 45 -6.66 0.66 22.72
CA ALA A 45 -5.89 0.85 23.96
C ALA A 45 -6.38 2.06 24.77
N ASP A 46 -6.80 3.14 24.11
CA ASP A 46 -7.34 4.34 24.76
C ASP A 46 -8.79 4.15 25.26
N ALA A 47 -9.45 3.05 24.89
CA ALA A 47 -10.82 2.73 25.30
C ALA A 47 -10.92 1.86 26.57
N GLN A 48 -9.78 1.46 27.16
CA GLN A 48 -9.68 0.72 28.43
C GLN A 48 -9.34 1.65 29.59
#